data_AF-A0A959FMN6-F1
#
_entry.id   AF-A0A959FMN6-F1
#
_cell.length_a   1.000
_cell.length_b   1.000
_cell.length_c   1.000
_cell.angle_alpha   90.00
_cell.angle_beta   90.00
_cell.angle_gamma   90.00
#
_symmetry.space_group_name_H-M   'P 1'
#
loop_
_entity.id
_entity.type
_entity.pdbx_description
1 polymer ?
#
loop_
_entity_poly.entity_id
_entity_poly.type
_entity_poly.pdbx_seq_one_letter_code
_entity_poly.pdbx_strand_id
1 'polypeptide(L)'
;ILVSSLELRLPFSGPQQLALIKSGFLLTDLNLFVDGGLAWTYNEQLSDPIYRLDGEGNPLINPETGDPYVDYPKATPVFSAGASLRINLFGALVVEPYLARPLVQNSQWVFGLNLLPGW
;
A
#
# COMPACT_ATOMS: atom_id res chain seq x y z
N ILE A 1 5.71 10.55 -8.48
CA ILE A 1 5.07 9.49 -7.67
C ILE A 1 4.57 8.40 -8.61
N LEU A 2 4.73 7.14 -8.22
CA LEU A 2 4.17 5.97 -8.88
C LEU A 2 3.36 5.19 -7.84
N VAL A 3 2.16 4.76 -8.22
CA VAL A 3 1.27 3.95 -7.38
C VAL A 3 0.76 2.78 -8.21
N SER A 4 0.70 1.60 -7.62
CA SER A 4 0.20 0.39 -8.23
C SER A 4 -0.60 -0.43 -7.21
N SER A 5 -1.61 -1.16 -7.67
CA SER A 5 -2.37 -2.08 -6.83
C SER A 5 -2.70 -3.35 -7.62
N LEU A 6 -2.63 -4.49 -6.95
CA LEU A 6 -3.10 -5.78 -7.43
C LEU A 6 -4.11 -6.32 -6.43
N GLU A 7 -5.30 -6.65 -6.93
CA GLU A 7 -6.41 -7.13 -6.11
C GLU A 7 -6.98 -8.44 -6.66
N LEU A 8 -7.24 -9.39 -5.76
CA LEU A 8 -8.00 -10.61 -6.02
C LEU A 8 -9.30 -10.58 -5.23
N ARG A 9 -10.42 -10.47 -5.95
CA ARG A 9 -11.76 -10.40 -5.38
C ARG A 9 -12.49 -11.73 -5.55
N LEU A 10 -12.96 -12.28 -4.44
CA LEU A 10 -13.64 -13.56 -4.37
C LEU A 10 -15.05 -13.35 -3.78
N PRO A 11 -16.12 -13.74 -4.49
CA PRO A 11 -17.46 -13.72 -3.91
C PRO A 11 -17.52 -14.74 -2.77
N PHE A 12 -17.50 -14.24 -1.53
CA PHE A 12 -17.35 -15.06 -0.34
C PHE A 12 -18.70 -15.63 0.09
N SER A 13 -19.75 -14.79 0.17
CA SER A 13 -21.11 -15.25 0.46
C SER A 13 -22.15 -14.66 -0.48
N GLY A 14 -23.11 -15.47 -0.92
CA GLY A 14 -24.17 -15.05 -1.84
C GLY A 14 -24.90 -16.22 -2.53
N PRO A 15 -25.51 -16.00 -3.71
CA PRO A 15 -26.14 -17.06 -4.49
C PRO A 15 -25.18 -18.21 -4.76
N GLN A 16 -25.66 -19.45 -4.60
CA GLN A 16 -24.82 -20.66 -4.64
C GLN A 16 -24.05 -20.84 -5.95
N GLN A 17 -24.53 -20.24 -7.05
CA GLN A 17 -23.90 -20.34 -8.36
C GLN A 17 -22.64 -19.45 -8.50
N LEU A 18 -22.48 -18.43 -7.64
CA LEU A 18 -21.48 -17.38 -7.80
C LEU A 18 -20.57 -17.22 -6.58
N ALA A 19 -20.99 -17.69 -5.40
CA ALA A 19 -20.27 -17.50 -4.15
C ALA A 19 -19.74 -18.80 -3.52
N LEU A 20 -18.63 -18.69 -2.79
CA LEU A 20 -18.02 -19.80 -2.06
C LEU A 20 -18.98 -20.36 -0.99
N ILE A 21 -19.71 -19.48 -0.30
CA ILE A 21 -20.66 -19.83 0.76
C ILE A 21 -22.06 -19.39 0.35
N LYS A 22 -23.02 -20.31 0.39
CA LYS A 22 -24.42 -19.98 0.09
C LYS A 22 -25.01 -19.08 1.16
N SER A 23 -25.56 -17.94 0.74
CA SER A 23 -26.27 -16.99 1.59
C SER A 23 -27.33 -16.25 0.79
N GLY A 24 -28.55 -16.15 1.33
CA GLY A 24 -29.64 -15.37 0.75
C GLY A 24 -29.77 -13.96 1.34
N PHE A 25 -28.96 -13.60 2.33
CA PHE A 25 -29.13 -12.36 3.10
C PHE A 25 -27.81 -11.58 3.27
N LEU A 26 -26.70 -12.27 3.56
CA LEU A 26 -25.37 -11.66 3.60
C LEU A 26 -24.67 -11.84 2.26
N LEU A 27 -24.50 -10.74 1.54
CA LEU A 27 -23.71 -10.69 0.32
C LEU A 27 -22.35 -10.11 0.67
N THR A 28 -21.29 -10.91 0.54
CA THR A 28 -19.94 -10.50 0.91
C THR A 28 -18.91 -10.89 -0.14
N ASP A 29 -17.92 -10.01 -0.35
CA ASP A 29 -16.75 -10.26 -1.18
C ASP A 29 -15.49 -10.20 -0.32
N LEU A 30 -14.67 -11.24 -0.37
CA LEU A 30 -13.33 -11.24 0.19
C LEU A 30 -12.37 -10.66 -0.84
N ASN A 31 -11.63 -9.62 -0.46
CA ASN A 31 -10.59 -9.04 -1.29
C ASN A 31 -9.22 -9.31 -0.66
N LEU A 32 -8.28 -9.80 -1.45
CA LEU A 32 -6.86 -9.88 -1.08
C LEU A 32 -6.10 -8.89 -1.96
N PHE A 33 -5.26 -8.06 -1.36
CA PHE A 33 -4.60 -6.98 -2.09
C PHE A 33 -3.12 -6.85 -1.77
N VAL A 34 -2.38 -6.35 -2.76
CA VAL A 34 -1.00 -5.88 -2.63
C VAL A 34 -0.92 -4.51 -3.30
N ASP A 35 -0.54 -3.51 -2.52
CA ASP A 35 -0.33 -2.14 -3.00
C ASP A 35 1.17 -1.81 -3.03
N GLY A 36 1.55 -0.92 -3.94
CA GLY A 36 2.91 -0.44 -4.10
C GLY A 36 2.93 1.06 -4.37
N GLY A 37 3.89 1.75 -3.76
CA GLY A 37 4.11 3.17 -3.92
C GLY A 37 5.59 3.53 -3.98
N LEU A 38 5.94 4.48 -4.85
CA LEU A 38 7.28 5.04 -4.97
C LEU A 38 7.18 6.56 -5.15
N ALA A 39 7.92 7.31 -4.35
CA ALA A 39 8.03 8.76 -4.46
C ALA A 39 9.49 9.17 -4.64
N TRP A 40 9.71 10.12 -5.55
CA TRP A 40 11.00 10.74 -5.83
C TRP A 40 10.78 12.17 -6.33
N THR A 41 11.82 13.00 -6.22
CA THR A 41 11.85 14.39 -6.70
C THR A 41 12.64 14.49 -8.00
N TYR A 42 13.80 13.83 -8.06
CA TYR A 42 14.70 13.82 -9.23
C TYR A 42 14.97 12.39 -9.70
N ASN A 43 15.15 12.20 -11.01
CA ASN A 43 15.23 10.85 -11.60
C ASN A 43 16.50 10.09 -11.21
N GLU A 44 17.57 10.80 -10.85
CA GLU A 44 18.82 10.24 -10.33
C GLU A 44 18.56 9.39 -9.09
N GLN A 45 17.55 9.75 -8.26
CA GLN A 45 17.15 9.01 -7.06
C GLN A 45 16.67 7.59 -7.36
N LEU A 46 16.28 7.27 -8.60
CA LEU A 46 15.85 5.92 -8.97
C LEU A 46 17.02 4.94 -8.99
N SER A 47 18.24 5.43 -9.23
CA SER A 47 19.46 4.64 -9.24
C SER A 47 20.23 4.78 -7.93
N ASP A 48 20.47 6.01 -7.47
CA ASP A 48 21.39 6.33 -6.37
C ASP A 48 20.89 7.53 -5.53
N PRO A 49 21.29 7.65 -4.26
CA PRO A 49 21.05 8.89 -3.50
C PRO A 49 21.81 10.07 -4.12
N ILE A 50 21.27 11.28 -3.96
CA ILE A 50 21.92 12.52 -4.38
C ILE A 50 22.66 13.09 -3.18
N TYR A 51 23.98 13.14 -3.28
CA TYR A 51 24.86 13.68 -2.25
C TYR A 51 25.06 15.18 -2.42
N ARG A 52 25.30 15.87 -1.31
CA ARG A 52 25.74 17.26 -1.34
C ARG A 52 27.19 17.32 -1.78
N LEU A 53 27.48 18.17 -2.77
CA LEU A 53 28.81 18.33 -3.31
C LEU A 53 29.49 19.61 -2.79
N ASP A 54 30.81 19.59 -2.73
CA ASP A 54 31.64 20.79 -2.52
C ASP A 54 31.80 21.60 -3.82
N GLY A 55 32.58 22.68 -3.76
CA GLY A 55 32.87 23.52 -4.93
C GLY A 55 33.72 22.83 -6.02
N GLU A 56 34.29 21.66 -5.73
CA GLU A 56 35.13 20.87 -6.63
C GLU A 56 34.37 19.66 -7.22
N GLY A 57 33.12 19.45 -6.78
CA GLY A 57 32.22 18.38 -7.24
C GLY A 57 32.35 17.08 -6.46
N ASN A 58 33.09 17.04 -5.35
CA ASN A 58 33.22 15.86 -4.51
C ASN A 58 32.12 15.81 -3.42
N PRO A 59 31.63 14.63 -3.01
CA PRO A 59 30.68 14.53 -1.90
C PRO A 59 31.26 15.09 -0.61
N LEU A 60 30.54 16.03 0.00
CA LEU A 60 30.89 16.54 1.33
C LEU A 60 30.70 15.43 2.37
N ILE A 61 31.71 15.20 3.20
CA ILE A 61 31.70 14.17 4.24
C ILE A 61 31.34 14.77 5.60
N ASN A 62 30.47 14.09 6.34
CA ASN A 62 30.18 14.40 7.73
C ASN A 62 31.40 14.02 8.60
N PRO A 63 32.04 14.98 9.28
CA PRO A 63 33.24 14.71 10.08
C PRO A 63 32.96 13.87 11.34
N GLU A 64 31.71 13.78 11.79
CA GLU A 64 31.32 13.01 12.98
C GLU A 64 31.05 11.54 12.65
N THR A 65 30.43 11.25 11.49
CA THR A 65 30.05 9.88 11.10
C THR A 65 30.98 9.27 10.06
N GLY A 66 31.66 10.10 9.26
CA GLY A 66 32.46 9.67 8.10
C GLY A 66 31.64 9.42 6.83
N ASP A 67 30.33 9.63 6.86
CA ASP A 67 29.44 9.40 5.71
C ASP A 67 29.22 10.68 4.89
N PRO A 68 28.98 10.58 3.57
CA PRO A 68 28.62 11.74 2.76
C PRO A 68 27.26 12.33 3.16
N TYR A 69 27.14 13.66 3.12
CA TYR A 69 25.85 14.33 3.29
C TYR A 69 24.90 13.99 2.14
N VAL A 70 23.70 13.51 2.47
CA VAL A 70 22.65 13.16 1.50
C VAL A 70 21.62 14.29 1.44
N ASP A 71 21.49 14.94 0.28
CA ASP A 71 20.44 15.94 0.05
C ASP A 71 19.11 15.26 -0.32
N TYR A 72 19.16 14.19 -1.12
CA TYR A 72 17.99 13.38 -1.45
C TYR A 72 18.29 11.88 -1.35
N PRO A 73 17.55 11.11 -0.54
CA PRO A 73 17.79 9.68 -0.42
C PRO A 73 17.40 8.95 -1.71
N LYS A 74 17.95 7.75 -1.91
CA LYS A 74 17.53 6.85 -2.99
C LYS A 74 16.04 6.55 -2.86
N ALA A 75 15.31 6.69 -3.96
CA ALA A 75 13.90 6.39 -4.03
C ALA A 75 13.70 4.88 -3.81
N THR A 76 13.04 4.52 -2.72
CA THR A 76 12.81 3.12 -2.32
C THR A 76 11.32 2.83 -2.38
N PRO A 77 10.87 1.82 -3.13
CA PRO A 77 9.45 1.48 -3.20
C PRO A 77 8.99 0.90 -1.86
N VAL A 78 7.77 1.23 -1.50
CA VAL A 78 7.08 0.70 -0.32
C VAL A 78 5.90 -0.11 -0.81
N PHE A 79 5.74 -1.30 -0.25
CA PHE A 79 4.61 -2.16 -0.54
C PHE A 79 3.78 -2.39 0.71
N SER A 80 2.50 -2.72 0.55
CA SER A 80 1.64 -3.25 1.61
C SER A 80 0.84 -4.41 1.08
N ALA A 81 0.49 -5.35 1.96
CA ALA A 81 -0.42 -6.43 1.63
C ALA A 81 -1.51 -6.54 2.69
N GLY A 82 -2.70 -6.97 2.29
CA GLY A 82 -3.82 -7.08 3.21
C GLY A 82 -4.99 -7.86 2.65
N ALA A 83 -6.04 -7.90 3.48
CA ALA A 83 -7.32 -8.45 3.13
C ALA A 83 -8.44 -7.50 3.57
N SER A 84 -9.52 -7.41 2.81
CA SER A 84 -10.75 -6.74 3.20
C SER A 84 -11.96 -7.62 2.97
N LEU A 85 -13.00 -7.43 3.78
CA LEU A 85 -14.27 -8.11 3.59
C LEU A 85 -15.32 -7.06 3.30
N ARG A 86 -15.81 -7.00 2.06
CA ARG A 86 -16.88 -6.11 1.66
C ARG A 86 -18.21 -6.74 2.03
N ILE A 87 -19.02 -6.04 2.81
CA ILE A 87 -20.34 -6.49 3.26
C ILE A 87 -21.39 -5.54 2.69
N ASN A 88 -22.26 -6.05 1.82
CA ASN A 88 -23.37 -5.28 1.28
C ASN A 88 -24.60 -5.40 2.19
N LEU A 89 -25.00 -4.29 2.80
CA LEU A 89 -26.17 -4.19 3.66
C LEU A 89 -27.38 -3.74 2.85
N PHE A 90 -28.05 -4.73 2.25
CA PHE A 90 -29.34 -4.56 1.55
C PHE A 90 -29.35 -3.48 0.45
N GLY A 91 -28.22 -3.25 -0.21
CA GLY A 91 -28.08 -2.23 -1.26
C GLY A 91 -28.02 -0.79 -0.74
N ALA A 92 -28.13 -0.55 0.57
CA ALA A 92 -28.14 0.79 1.14
C ALA A 92 -26.74 1.27 1.57
N LEU A 93 -25.92 0.36 2.10
CA LEU A 93 -24.60 0.67 2.64
C LEU A 93 -23.64 -0.49 2.38
N VAL A 94 -22.41 -0.17 2.03
CA VAL A 94 -21.32 -1.14 2.00
C VAL A 94 -20.36 -0.82 3.14
N VAL A 95 -20.13 -1.84 3.97
CA VAL A 95 -19.17 -1.80 5.07
C VAL A 95 -18.00 -2.69 4.71
N GLU A 96 -16.78 -2.14 4.75
CA GLU A 96 -15.58 -2.86 4.33
C GLU A 96 -14.47 -2.69 5.39
N PRO A 97 -14.44 -3.54 6.43
CA PRO A 97 -13.27 -3.68 7.28
C PRO A 97 -12.10 -4.24 6.48
N TYR A 98 -10.90 -3.75 6.79
CA TYR A 98 -9.66 -4.27 6.21
C TYR A 98 -8.57 -4.40 7.26
N LEU A 99 -7.66 -5.34 7.01
CA LEU A 99 -6.44 -5.52 7.76
C LEU A 99 -5.27 -5.53 6.78
N ALA A 100 -4.34 -4.61 6.94
CA ALA A 100 -3.18 -4.43 6.06
C ALA A 100 -1.89 -4.38 6.85
N ARG A 101 -0.78 -4.76 6.21
CA ARG A 101 0.56 -4.59 6.76
C ARG A 101 1.51 -4.03 5.69
N PRO A 102 2.20 -2.91 5.98
CA PRO A 102 3.31 -2.45 5.16
C PRO A 102 4.44 -3.49 5.14
N LEU A 103 4.99 -3.81 3.99
CA LEU A 103 6.10 -4.75 3.80
C LEU A 103 7.46 -4.07 3.97
N VAL A 104 7.59 -3.28 5.04
CA VAL A 104 8.84 -2.64 5.48
C VAL A 104 9.26 -3.17 6.84
N GLN A 105 10.53 -3.05 7.19
CA GLN A 105 11.04 -3.54 8.47
C GLN A 105 10.35 -2.82 9.64
N ASN A 106 10.10 -3.57 10.73
CA ASN A 106 9.44 -3.07 11.95
C ASN A 106 8.04 -2.47 11.75
N SER A 107 7.34 -2.83 10.67
CA SER A 107 5.94 -2.45 10.46
C SER A 107 4.97 -3.27 11.30
N GLN A 108 3.82 -2.66 11.63
CA GLN A 108 2.72 -3.28 12.34
C GLN A 108 1.50 -3.48 11.43
N TRP A 109 0.58 -4.34 11.87
CA TRP A 109 -0.73 -4.48 11.24
C TRP A 109 -1.59 -3.24 11.50
N VAL A 110 -2.32 -2.81 10.48
CA VAL A 110 -3.25 -1.68 10.53
C VAL A 110 -4.64 -2.22 10.21
N PHE A 111 -5.56 -2.01 11.14
CA PHE A 111 -6.99 -2.24 10.92
C PHE A 111 -7.63 -0.93 10.48
N GLY A 112 -8.54 -1.00 9.52
CA GLY A 112 -9.35 0.14 9.11
C GLY A 112 -10.74 -0.28 8.66
N LEU A 113 -11.59 0.72 8.43
CA LEU A 113 -12.99 0.55 8.08
C LEU A 113 -13.38 1.57 7.03
N ASN A 114 -13.87 1.10 5.88
CA ASN A 114 -14.46 1.93 4.85
C ASN A 114 -15.99 1.82 4.90
N LEU A 115 -16.66 2.97 4.76
CA LEU A 115 -18.11 3.08 4.64
C LEU A 115 -18.43 3.75 3.30
N LEU A 116 -19.15 3.04 2.44
CA LEU A 116 -19.47 3.48 1.09
C LEU A 116 -20.99 3.47 0.93
N PRO A 117 -21.61 4.54 0.37
CA PRO A 117 -23.02 4.50 0.06
C PRO A 117 -23.33 3.34 -0.90
N GLY A 118 -24.44 2.66 -0.68
CA GLY A 118 -24.96 1.68 -1.62
C GLY A 118 -25.45 2.33 -2.92
N TRP A 119 -25.66 1.50 -3.94
CA TRP A 119 -26.16 1.89 -5.26
C TRP A 119 -27.43 1.12 -5.60
#